data_AF-A0A838DS27-F1
#
_entry.id   AF-A0A838DS27-F1
#
_cell.length_a   1.000
_cell.length_b   1.000
_cell.length_c   1.000
_cell.angle_alpha   90.00
_cell.angle_beta   90.00
_cell.angle_gamma   90.00
#
_symmetry.space_group_name_H-M   'P 1'
#
loop_
_entity.id
_entity.type
_entity.pdbx_description
1 polymer ?
#
loop_
_entity_poly.entity_id
_entity_poly.type
_entity_poly.pdbx_seq_one_letter_code
_entity_poly.pdbx_strand_id
1 'polypeptide(L)' 'MNAKQIWQTTMERLQTRVTPAVFTTWFQGTAARSFEDGVFVVHVPSIFARSHLEARFTD' A
#
# COMPACT_ATOMS: atom_id res chain seq x y z
N MET A 1 -4.78 9.30 -14.67
CA MET A 1 -5.27 9.09 -13.29
C MET A 1 -4.21 9.57 -12.31
N ASN A 2 -4.59 10.16 -11.17
CA ASN A 2 -3.61 10.62 -10.17
C ASN A 2 -3.25 9.46 -9.23
N ALA A 3 -2.00 9.02 -9.23
CA ALA A 3 -1.53 7.90 -8.40
C ALA A 3 -1.77 8.14 -6.91
N LYS A 4 -1.63 9.39 -6.43
CA LYS A 4 -1.91 9.74 -5.02
C LYS A 4 -3.37 9.52 -4.66
N GLN A 5 -4.30 9.88 -5.54
CA GLN A 5 -5.73 9.71 -5.29
C GLN A 5 -6.14 8.24 -5.33
N ILE A 6 -5.58 7.45 -6.24
CA ILE A 6 -5.75 5.99 -6.25
C ILE A 6 -5.31 5.41 -4.90
N TRP A 7 -4.10 5.73 -4.45
CA TRP A 7 -3.58 5.17 -3.20
C TRP A 7 -4.36 5.64 -1.98
N GLN A 8 -4.79 6.91 -1.93
CA GLN A 8 -5.63 7.41 -0.85
C GLN A 8 -6.92 6.58 -0.74
N THR A 9 -7.65 6.40 -1.84
CA THR A 9 -8.88 5.58 -1.84
C THR A 9 -8.58 4.11 -1.51
N THR A 10 -7.44 3.57 -1.94
CA THR A 10 -7.00 2.22 -1.56
C THR A 10 -6.76 2.11 -0.06
N MET A 11 -6.09 3.08 0.56
CA MET A 11 -5.80 3.12 2.00
C MET A 11 -7.09 3.17 2.84
N GLU A 12 -8.06 4.02 2.46
CA GLU A 12 -9.37 4.10 3.10
C GLU A 12 -10.10 2.75 3.06
N ARG A 13 -10.07 2.07 1.91
CA ARG A 13 -10.68 0.74 1.75
C ARG A 13 -9.95 -0.32 2.58
N LEU A 14 -8.61 -0.33 2.54
CA LEU A 14 -7.79 -1.30 3.29
C LEU A 14 -8.02 -1.19 4.80
N GLN A 15 -8.15 0.04 5.33
CA GLN A 15 -8.41 0.26 6.75
C GLN A 15 -9.69 -0.44 7.25
N THR A 16 -10.68 -0.66 6.36
CA THR A 16 -11.91 -1.39 6.68
C THR A 16 -11.81 -2.91 6.50
N ARG A 17 -10.75 -3.40 5.84
CA ARG A 17 -10.59 -4.82 5.45
C ARG A 17 -9.59 -5.60 6.30
N VAL A 18 -8.72 -4.91 7.04
CA VAL A 18 -7.72 -5.53 7.91
C VAL A 18 -7.87 -5.03 9.34
N THR A 19 -7.24 -5.71 10.29
CA THR A 19 -7.23 -5.25 11.68
C THR A 19 -6.42 -3.94 11.81
N PRO A 20 -6.74 -3.08 12.81
CA PRO A 20 -5.98 -1.85 13.02
C PRO A 20 -4.47 -2.06 13.17
N ALA A 21 -4.07 -3.12 13.88
CA ALA A 21 -2.66 -3.47 14.05
C ALA A 21 -1.98 -3.81 12.71
N VAL A 22 -2.63 -4.61 11.85
CA VAL A 22 -2.10 -4.94 10.52
C VAL A 22 -1.98 -3.69 9.66
N PHE A 23 -2.99 -2.82 9.68
CA PHE A 23 -2.96 -1.56 8.93
C PHE A 23 -1.80 -0.66 9.37
N THR A 24 -1.70 -0.41 10.68
CA THR A 24 -0.67 0.48 11.25
C THR A 24 0.74 -0.07 11.06
N THR A 25 0.95 -1.38 11.13
CA THR A 25 2.30 -1.96 10.98
C THR A 25 2.76 -2.01 9.52
N TRP A 26 1.88 -2.36 8.58
CA TRP A 26 2.30 -2.71 7.22
C TRP A 26 1.90 -1.70 6.14
N PHE A 27 0.82 -0.95 6.35
CA PHE A 27 0.27 -0.04 5.33
C PHE A 27 0.48 1.42 5.68
N GLN A 28 0.46 1.78 6.97
CA GLN A 28 0.71 3.16 7.40
C GLN A 28 2.12 3.62 7.00
N GLY A 29 2.22 4.79 6.39
CA GLY A 29 3.48 5.34 5.89
C GLY A 29 3.86 4.88 4.47
N THR A 30 3.05 4.03 3.84
CA THR A 30 3.18 3.75 2.40
C THR A 30 2.58 4.89 1.57
N ALA A 31 3.12 5.10 0.37
CA ALA A 31 2.67 6.19 -0.51
C ALA A 31 2.72 5.80 -1.99
N ALA A 32 1.85 6.43 -2.78
CA ALA A 32 1.92 6.32 -4.24
C ALA A 32 3.22 6.95 -4.75
N ARG A 33 3.96 6.19 -5.58
CA ARG A 33 5.10 6.72 -6.33
C ARG A 33 4.71 7.12 -7.75
N SER A 34 4.14 6.19 -8.52
CA SER A 34 3.76 6.42 -9.92
C SER A 34 2.70 5.41 -10.37
N PHE A 35 2.02 5.72 -11.46
CA PHE A 35 1.15 4.80 -12.18
C PHE A 35 1.35 4.99 -13.68
N GLU A 36 2.17 4.15 -14.27
CA GLU A 36 2.66 4.25 -15.65
C GLU A 36 2.63 2.85 -16.29
N ASP A 37 2.22 2.76 -17.56
CA ASP A 37 2.17 1.50 -18.31
C ASP A 37 1.42 0.34 -17.60
N GLY A 38 0.37 0.69 -16.86
CA GLY A 38 -0.42 -0.28 -16.10
C GLY A 38 0.24 -0.77 -14.81
N VAL A 39 1.42 -0.26 -14.46
CA VAL A 39 2.16 -0.61 -13.24
C VAL A 39 2.00 0.47 -12.20
N PHE A 40 1.41 0.11 -11.05
CA PHE A 40 1.30 1.00 -9.90
C PHE A 40 2.46 0.76 -8.94
N VAL A 41 3.27 1.78 -8.68
CA VAL A 41 4.44 1.68 -7.81
C VAL A 41 4.14 2.34 -6.46
N VAL A 42 4.39 1.61 -5.37
CA VAL A 42 4.20 2.06 -3.99
C VAL A 42 5.55 2.20 -3.29
N HIS A 43 5.76 3.31 -2.60
CA HIS A 43 6.84 3.48 -1.64
C HIS A 43 6.46 2.86 -0.30
N VAL A 44 7.44 2.18 0.31
CA VAL A 44 7.30 1.51 1.60
C VAL A 44 8.40 1.99 2.55
N PRO A 45 8.14 2.05 3.87
CA PRO A 45 9.06 2.67 4.82
C PRO A 45 10.31 1.83 5.10
N SER A 46 10.29 0.53 4.81
CA SER A 46 11.45 -0.35 5.03
C SER A 46 11.42 -1.57 4.10
N ILE A 47 12.57 -2.23 3.98
CA ILE A 47 12.70 -3.51 3.27
C ILE A 47 11.85 -4.61 3.93
N PHE A 48 11.66 -4.56 5.25
CA PHE A 48 10.83 -5.53 5.96
C PHE A 48 9.35 -5.36 5.62
N ALA A 49 8.87 -4.11 5.55
CA ALA A 49 7.51 -3.83 5.10
C ALA A 49 7.30 -4.31 3.65
N ARG A 50 8.28 -4.07 2.77
CA ARG A 50 8.26 -4.60 1.40
C ARG A 50 8.09 -6.12 1.38
N SER A 51 9.01 -6.84 2.03
CA SER A 51 8.99 -8.31 2.01
C SER A 51 7.73 -8.89 2.63
N HIS A 52 7.19 -8.28 3.69
CA HIS A 52 5.93 -8.73 4.28
C HIS A 52 4.75 -8.53 3.34
N LEU A 53 4.64 -7.35 2.72
CA LEU A 53 3.57 -7.05 1.77
C LEU A 53 3.63 -7.99 0.55
N GLU A 54 4.82 -8.21 -0.01
CA GLU A 54 5.05 -9.15 -1.12
C GLU A 54 4.70 -10.61 -0.75
N ALA A 55 4.94 -11.02 0.49
CA ALA A 55 4.65 -12.39 0.93
C ALA A 55 3.17 -12.63 1.30
N ARG A 56 2.44 -11.59 1.72
CA ARG A 56 1.14 -11.75 2.39
C ARG A 56 -0.04 -11.11 1.67
N PHE A 57 0.19 -10.14 0.78
CA PHE A 57 -0.85 -9.31 0.16
C PHE A 57 -0.70 -9.20 -1.36
N THR A 58 -0.14 -10.24 -2.00
CA THR A 58 0.09 -10.32 -3.46
C THR A 58 -1.01 -11.08 -4.21
N ASP A 59 -1.94 -11.73 -3.49
CA ASP A 59 -3.08 -12.46 -4.05
C ASP A 59 -4.28 -11.56 -4.40
#